data_AF-A0A939HS86-F1
#
_entry.id   AF-A0A939HS86-F1
#
_cell.length_a   1.000
_cell.length_b   1.000
_cell.length_c   1.000
_cell.angle_alpha   90.00
_cell.angle_beta   90.00
_cell.angle_gamma   90.00
#
_symmetry.space_group_name_H-M   'P 1'
#
loop_
_entity.id
_entity.type
_entity.pdbx_description
1 polymer ?
#
loop_
_entity_poly.entity_id
_entity_poly.type
_entity_poly.pdbx_seq_one_letter_code
_entity_poly.pdbx_strand_id
1 'polypeptide(L)'
;MASNGKSNNDISGISAPSRKIENATSPHLLGQTSHHITTCLSLPKWLLSAERSQYCFSAGQARMVTHIGDLQSDLYEEFATIPDTQNHLLVSSRQNRRLLGQEVSLYNI
;
A
#
# COMPACT_ATOMS: atom_id res chain seq x y z
N MET A 1 22.56 50.14 0.29
CA MET A 1 21.19 50.58 0.02
C MET A 1 20.71 49.91 -1.27
N ALA A 2 19.45 49.46 -1.24
CA ALA A 2 18.62 48.97 -2.35
C ALA A 2 18.87 47.55 -2.90
N SER A 3 17.94 46.69 -2.47
CA SER A 3 17.52 45.40 -3.02
C SER A 3 16.83 45.54 -4.38
N ASN A 4 16.87 44.48 -5.20
CA ASN A 4 15.80 43.89 -6.04
C ASN A 4 16.49 42.97 -7.08
N GLY A 5 16.15 41.70 -7.26
CA GLY A 5 14.87 41.03 -7.11
C GLY A 5 14.25 40.83 -8.49
N LYS A 6 14.58 39.72 -9.18
CA LYS A 6 13.72 39.02 -10.14
C LYS A 6 14.36 37.70 -10.62
N SER A 7 13.80 36.61 -10.09
CA SER A 7 14.00 35.24 -10.56
C SER A 7 13.00 34.98 -11.68
N ASN A 8 13.48 34.68 -12.88
CA ASN A 8 12.71 34.05 -13.94
C ASN A 8 13.39 32.71 -14.22
N ASN A 9 12.68 31.61 -14.04
CA ASN A 9 12.91 30.39 -14.80
C ASN A 9 11.62 29.59 -14.83
N ASP A 10 11.05 29.57 -16.02
CA ASP A 10 9.96 28.73 -16.45
C ASP A 10 10.33 27.24 -16.33
N ILE A 11 9.47 26.45 -15.69
CA ILE A 11 9.41 25.01 -15.92
C ILE A 11 7.99 24.69 -16.36
N SER A 12 7.86 24.59 -17.67
CA SER A 12 6.79 23.90 -18.37
C SER A 12 6.66 22.45 -17.90
N GLY A 13 5.43 21.99 -17.67
CA GLY A 13 5.07 20.59 -17.85
C GLY A 13 4.82 19.79 -16.57
N ILE A 14 3.64 19.96 -15.97
CA ILE A 14 2.98 18.87 -15.23
C ILE A 14 1.55 18.76 -15.77
N SER A 15 1.40 17.89 -16.77
CA SER A 15 0.10 17.43 -17.26
C SER A 15 -0.49 16.48 -16.19
N ALA A 16 -1.53 16.94 -15.49
CA ALA A 16 -2.39 16.05 -14.73
C ALA A 16 -3.46 15.47 -15.68
N PRO A 17 -3.69 14.15 -15.73
CA PRO A 17 -4.78 13.62 -16.54
C PRO A 17 -6.12 13.90 -15.87
N SER A 18 -6.87 14.88 -16.39
CA SER A 18 -8.29 15.06 -16.14
C SER A 18 -9.07 13.86 -16.68
N ARG A 19 -9.48 12.93 -15.80
CA ARG A 19 -10.52 11.97 -16.15
C ARG A 19 -11.88 12.67 -16.13
N LYS A 20 -12.42 12.91 -17.33
CA LYS A 20 -13.82 13.25 -17.55
C LYS A 20 -14.69 12.12 -16.99
N ILE A 21 -15.58 12.44 -16.07
CA ILE A 21 -16.71 11.57 -15.72
C ILE A 21 -17.92 12.13 -16.46
N GLU A 22 -18.17 11.60 -17.65
CA GLU A 22 -19.49 11.64 -18.25
C GLU A 22 -20.14 10.28 -17.98
N ASN A 23 -21.29 10.29 -17.31
CA ASN A 23 -22.40 9.40 -17.64
C ASN A 23 -23.66 9.89 -16.94
N ALA A 24 -24.57 10.45 -17.75
CA ALA A 24 -25.96 10.65 -17.39
C ALA A 24 -26.72 9.35 -17.67
N THR A 25 -27.45 8.81 -16.69
CA THR A 25 -28.66 8.00 -16.90
C THR A 25 -29.54 8.10 -15.66
N SER A 26 -30.82 8.39 -15.91
CA SER A 26 -31.90 8.80 -15.00
C SER A 26 -32.35 7.74 -13.96
N PRO A 27 -33.14 8.13 -12.94
CA PRO A 27 -33.48 7.33 -11.78
C PRO A 27 -34.79 6.55 -12.00
N HIS A 28 -34.72 5.22 -12.05
CA HIS A 28 -35.85 4.38 -11.69
C HIS A 28 -35.34 2.97 -11.45
N LEU A 29 -35.33 2.54 -10.19
CA LEU A 29 -35.62 1.18 -9.72
C LEU A 29 -35.36 1.16 -8.21
N LEU A 30 -36.44 1.39 -7.46
CA LEU A 30 -36.54 1.06 -6.05
C LEU A 30 -36.37 -0.46 -5.87
N GLY A 31 -35.61 -0.83 -4.85
CA GLY A 31 -35.66 -2.14 -4.23
C GLY A 31 -34.48 -3.02 -4.58
N GLN A 32 -33.47 -3.04 -3.71
CA GLN A 32 -33.23 -4.18 -2.82
C GLN A 32 -31.92 -3.97 -2.03
N THR A 33 -32.04 -4.17 -0.72
CA THR A 33 -30.99 -4.41 0.28
C THR A 33 -29.72 -3.55 0.20
N SER A 34 -29.78 -2.42 0.89
CA SER A 34 -28.62 -1.69 1.39
C SER A 34 -27.85 -2.56 2.40
N HIS A 35 -27.03 -3.47 1.92
CA HIS A 35 -25.85 -3.92 2.64
C HIS A 35 -24.74 -2.92 2.34
N HIS A 36 -24.81 -1.77 3.00
CA HIS A 36 -23.65 -0.91 3.21
C HIS A 36 -22.62 -1.72 4.00
N ILE A 37 -21.85 -2.57 3.31
CA ILE A 37 -20.58 -3.09 3.83
C ILE A 37 -19.59 -1.92 3.70
N THR A 38 -19.81 -0.91 4.55
CA THR A 38 -18.74 0.02 4.93
C THR A 38 -17.90 -0.73 5.95
N THR A 39 -17.20 -1.79 5.53
CA THR A 39 -16.02 -2.20 6.27
C THR A 39 -15.03 -1.07 6.10
N CYS A 40 -14.89 -0.25 7.13
CA CYS A 40 -13.68 0.52 7.34
C CYS A 40 -12.52 -0.50 7.33
N LEU A 41 -11.95 -0.75 6.15
CA LEU A 41 -10.76 -1.56 5.94
C LEU A 41 -9.58 -0.81 6.56
N SER A 42 -9.54 -0.72 7.89
CA SER A 42 -8.34 -0.27 8.58
C SER A 42 -7.25 -1.25 8.18
N LEU A 43 -6.23 -0.75 7.49
CA LEU A 43 -5.04 -1.53 7.19
C LEU A 43 -4.56 -2.24 8.47
N PRO A 44 -4.14 -3.51 8.38
CA PRO A 44 -3.64 -4.24 9.55
C PRO A 44 -2.55 -3.44 10.27
N LYS A 45 -2.57 -3.46 11.60
CA LYS A 45 -1.62 -2.68 12.44
C LYS A 45 -0.16 -2.87 12.05
N TRP A 46 0.19 -4.06 11.55
CA TRP A 46 1.55 -4.42 11.15
C TRP A 46 1.95 -3.77 9.83
N LEU A 47 1.07 -3.79 8.83
CA LEU A 47 1.26 -3.07 7.59
C LEU A 47 1.43 -1.56 7.84
N LEU A 48 0.56 -0.97 8.66
CA LEU A 48 0.67 0.44 9.05
C LEU A 48 1.98 0.75 9.79
N SER A 49 2.47 -0.18 10.62
CA SER A 49 3.74 -0.03 11.33
C SER A 49 4.92 0.01 10.34
N ALA A 50 4.94 -0.91 9.38
CA ALA A 50 5.97 -0.95 8.34
C ALA A 50 5.94 0.31 7.47
N GLU A 51 4.76 0.71 6.99
CA GLU A 51 4.60 1.93 6.17
C GLU A 51 5.05 3.20 6.90
N ARG A 52 4.62 3.37 8.16
CA ARG A 52 4.93 4.59 8.93
C ARG A 52 6.39 4.68 9.35
N SER A 53 7.05 3.54 9.57
CA SER A 53 8.46 3.51 9.97
C SER A 53 9.43 3.70 8.80
N GLN A 54 8.98 3.52 7.55
CA GLN A 54 9.80 3.69 6.35
C GLN A 54 10.48 5.06 6.26
N TYR A 55 9.79 6.13 6.68
CA TYR A 55 10.36 7.47 6.72
C TYR A 55 11.60 7.53 7.63
N CYS A 56 11.52 6.92 8.82
CA CYS A 56 12.63 6.91 9.78
C CYS A 56 13.83 6.12 9.24
N PHE A 57 13.58 4.98 8.58
CA PHE A 57 14.65 4.18 7.97
C PHE A 57 15.34 4.93 6.82
N SER A 58 14.56 5.61 5.99
CA SER A 58 15.07 6.40 4.87
C SER A 58 15.89 7.59 5.38
N ALA A 59 15.37 8.32 6.37
CA ALA A 59 16.07 9.45 6.98
C ALA A 59 17.36 9.02 7.69
N GLY A 60 17.33 7.85 8.34
CA GLY A 60 18.49 7.23 8.97
C GLY A 60 19.45 6.53 8.02
N GLN A 61 19.20 6.57 6.70
CA GLN A 61 20.01 5.92 5.66
C GLN A 61 20.21 4.42 5.88
N ALA A 62 19.22 3.74 6.46
CA ALA A 62 19.24 2.29 6.59
C ALA A 62 19.26 1.66 5.18
N ARG A 63 20.30 0.87 4.89
CA ARG A 63 20.47 0.24 3.58
C ARG A 63 19.48 -0.91 3.36
N MET A 64 19.09 -1.58 4.44
CA MET A 64 18.23 -2.75 4.43
C MET A 64 17.54 -2.88 5.79
N VAL A 65 16.25 -3.18 5.80
CA VAL A 65 15.44 -3.39 7.00
C VAL A 65 14.79 -4.76 6.92
N THR A 66 14.78 -5.51 8.02
CA THR A 66 14.03 -6.77 8.12
C THR A 66 12.91 -6.60 9.13
N HIS A 67 11.67 -6.67 8.66
CA HIS A 67 10.47 -6.67 9.49
C HIS A 67 10.27 -8.09 10.02
N ILE A 68 10.28 -8.26 11.34
CA ILE A 68 10.10 -9.57 11.99
C ILE A 68 8.75 -9.58 12.69
N GLY A 69 7.91 -10.53 12.29
CA GLY A 69 6.55 -10.65 12.77
C GLY A 69 6.22 -12.04 13.32
N ASP A 70 5.22 -12.08 14.21
CA ASP A 70 4.70 -13.31 14.81
C ASP A 70 3.58 -13.94 13.97
N LEU A 71 2.96 -15.01 14.48
CA LEU A 71 1.85 -15.70 13.83
C LEU A 71 0.63 -14.81 13.53
N GLN A 72 0.49 -13.65 14.19
CA GLN A 72 -0.60 -12.71 13.94
C GLN A 72 -0.32 -11.78 12.76
N SER A 73 0.94 -11.65 12.36
CA SER A 73 1.37 -10.91 11.16
C SER A 73 1.42 -11.75 9.89
N ASP A 74 0.98 -13.02 9.95
CA ASP A 74 0.87 -13.89 8.78
C ASP A 74 -0.32 -13.50 7.89
N LEU A 75 -0.26 -12.30 7.30
CA LEU A 75 -1.28 -11.67 6.48
C LEU A 75 -0.80 -11.52 5.04
N TYR A 76 -1.66 -11.80 4.07
CA TYR A 76 -1.28 -11.71 2.65
C TYR A 76 -0.84 -10.30 2.27
N GLU A 77 -1.53 -9.29 2.78
CA GLU A 77 -1.26 -7.88 2.51
C GLU A 77 0.17 -7.50 2.90
N GLU A 78 0.69 -7.98 4.03
CA GLU A 78 2.07 -7.74 4.46
C GLU A 78 3.08 -8.32 3.47
N PHE A 79 2.90 -9.57 3.05
CA PHE A 79 3.77 -10.23 2.07
C PHE A 79 3.73 -9.57 0.69
N ALA A 80 2.60 -8.98 0.31
CA ALA A 80 2.43 -8.35 -0.99
C ALA A 80 2.98 -6.92 -1.06
N THR A 81 3.18 -6.25 0.08
CA THR A 81 3.45 -4.80 0.13
C THR A 81 4.76 -4.43 0.83
N ILE A 82 5.14 -5.13 1.90
CA ILE A 82 6.33 -4.79 2.70
C ILE A 82 7.64 -5.15 1.97
N PRO A 83 7.79 -6.35 1.38
CA PRO A 83 9.04 -6.72 0.72
C PRO A 83 9.32 -5.86 -0.51
N ASP A 84 10.51 -5.25 -0.55
CA ASP A 84 11.01 -4.50 -1.71
C ASP A 84 12.55 -4.60 -1.78
N THR A 85 13.21 -3.74 -2.55
CA THR A 85 14.68 -3.75 -2.69
C THR A 85 15.45 -3.40 -1.41
N GLN A 86 14.80 -2.79 -0.43
CA GLN A 86 15.37 -2.31 0.84
C GLN A 86 14.69 -2.93 2.07
N ASN A 87 13.57 -3.62 1.89
CA ASN A 87 12.77 -4.22 2.96
C ASN A 87 12.64 -5.72 2.77
N HIS A 88 12.98 -6.48 3.81
CA HIS A 88 12.71 -7.90 3.92
C HIS A 88 11.61 -8.15 4.96
N LEU A 89 10.88 -9.24 4.80
CA LEU A 89 9.85 -9.67 5.73
C LEU A 89 10.15 -11.10 6.20
N LEU A 90 10.16 -11.31 7.51
CA LEU A 90 10.28 -12.62 8.15
C LEU A 90 9.14 -12.79 9.14
N VAL A 91 8.22 -13.73 8.85
CA VAL A 91 7.03 -13.97 9.66
C VAL A 91 6.92 -15.44 9.99
N SER A 92 6.55 -15.75 11.24
CA SER A 92 6.15 -17.12 11.60
C SER A 92 4.86 -17.51 10.86
N SER A 93 4.91 -18.58 10.09
CA SER A 93 3.75 -19.04 9.31
C SER A 93 2.67 -19.65 10.21
N ARG A 94 1.44 -19.15 10.11
CA ARG A 94 0.23 -19.69 10.73
C ARG A 94 -0.61 -20.46 9.71
N GLN A 95 -0.56 -20.07 8.45
CA GLN A 95 -1.36 -20.64 7.36
C GLN A 95 -0.55 -21.65 6.56
N ASN A 96 -1.16 -22.77 6.19
CA ASN A 96 -0.56 -23.70 5.24
C ASN A 96 -0.77 -23.14 3.82
N ARG A 97 0.13 -22.25 3.40
CA ARG A 97 0.04 -21.57 2.11
C ARG A 97 0.53 -22.48 0.98
N ARG A 98 0.16 -22.12 -0.24
CA ARG A 98 0.60 -22.78 -1.48
C ARG A 98 1.14 -21.73 -2.43
N LEU A 99 2.26 -22.04 -3.09
CA LEU A 99 2.79 -21.15 -4.12
C LEU A 99 1.86 -21.14 -5.34
N LEU A 100 1.80 -20.01 -6.03
CA LEU A 100 0.97 -19.87 -7.22
C LEU A 100 1.39 -20.90 -8.29
N GLY A 101 0.42 -21.66 -8.80
CA GLY A 101 0.66 -22.70 -9.79
C GLY A 101 1.28 -24.00 -9.25
N GLN A 102 1.53 -24.10 -7.95
CA GLN A 102 1.99 -25.33 -7.31
C GLN A 102 0.82 -26.08 -6.68
N GLU A 103 0.90 -27.40 -6.59
CA GLU A 103 -0.07 -28.23 -5.87
C GLU A 103 0.36 -28.50 -4.42
N VAL A 104 1.66 -28.40 -4.14
CA VAL A 104 2.26 -28.69 -2.83
C VAL A 104 2.16 -27.49 -1.89
N SER A 105 1.66 -27.72 -0.68
CA SER A 105 1.56 -26.72 0.39
C SER A 105 2.86 -26.62 1.21
N LEU A 106 3.06 -25.49 1.91
CA LEU A 106 4.28 -25.16 2.68
C LEU A 106 4.73 -26.21 3.71
N TYR A 107 3.81 -27.01 4.26
CA TYR A 107 4.16 -28.03 5.25
C TYR A 107 4.32 -29.44 4.67
N ASN A 108 4.13 -29.59 3.36
CA ASN A 108 4.18 -30.87 2.65
C ASN A 108 5.36 -30.95 1.67
N ILE A 109 6.43 -30.18 1.95
CA ILE A 109 7.66 -30.11 1.14
C ILE A 109 8.55 -31.33 1.44
#